data_AF-A0A257M324-F1
#
_entry.id   AF-A0A257M324-F1
#
_cell.length_a   1.000
_cell.length_b   1.000
_cell.length_c   1.000
_cell.angle_alpha   90.00
_cell.angle_beta   90.00
_cell.angle_gamma   90.00
#
_symmetry.space_group_name_H-M   'P 1'
#
loop_
_entity.id
_entity.type
_entity.pdbx_description
1 polymer ?
#
loop_
_entity_poly.entity_id
_entity_poly.type
_entity_poly.pdbx_seq_one_letter_code
_entity_poly.pdbx_strand_id
1 'polypeptide(L)'
;MDTPFQIIGQGLAGTCLAWQLLDRGVAFEIVDREQGGSSRVAAGMINPVTGKNFQPSWRIGEFLPEAIAFYQALETRLGMKFWHPLPVLRLAANAKNWEKIRGKLSADDVAPWVVGEVTPPEDRWIGAVEVRGGGRLDAKAFLDASRRFFTERGLYRKASVDFLTASSSRRIWCEGAAGLLLGRPAPHRCAKGEILTLRAEAWDETHIRIGNGGWLIPLGAGVFKVGATYEWDDLDELSTEKGRAQVEDIARALMDDHFTVIDHEAGIRPILRRSEPLIGQLDGEWFFNGLGSKGSLYAPGVARRLTACLLDGAEPEHELDLSAFLATFKSHGDI
;
A
#
# COMPACT_ATOMS: atom_id res chain seq x y z
N MET A 1 -18.17 -26.94 -17.16
CA MET A 1 -17.05 -25.99 -17.10
C MET A 1 -17.28 -25.17 -15.86
N ASP A 2 -16.39 -25.22 -14.88
CA ASP A 2 -16.55 -24.42 -13.67
C ASP A 2 -16.61 -22.94 -14.04
N THR A 3 -17.57 -22.22 -13.45
CA THR A 3 -17.73 -20.79 -13.72
C THR A 3 -16.45 -20.05 -13.30
N PRO A 4 -15.85 -19.23 -14.17
CA PRO A 4 -14.60 -18.54 -13.86
C PRO A 4 -14.79 -17.55 -12.70
N PHE A 5 -13.70 -17.26 -12.01
CA PHE A 5 -13.68 -16.17 -11.03
C PHE A 5 -13.78 -14.81 -11.74
N GLN A 6 -14.41 -13.85 -11.07
CA GLN A 6 -14.44 -12.47 -11.54
C GLN A 6 -13.84 -11.56 -10.46
N ILE A 7 -12.64 -11.03 -10.74
CA ILE A 7 -11.95 -10.12 -9.84
C ILE A 7 -12.45 -8.71 -10.12
N ILE A 8 -13.13 -8.10 -9.15
CA ILE A 8 -13.70 -6.76 -9.30
C ILE A 8 -12.73 -5.73 -8.73
N GLY A 9 -12.13 -4.94 -9.62
CA GLY A 9 -11.12 -3.94 -9.30
C GLY A 9 -9.69 -4.39 -9.61
N GLN A 10 -8.92 -3.51 -10.25
CA GLN A 10 -7.53 -3.74 -10.66
C GLN A 10 -6.56 -2.85 -9.87
N GLY A 11 -6.80 -2.69 -8.57
CA GLY A 11 -5.79 -2.17 -7.63
C GLY A 11 -4.70 -3.21 -7.30
N LEU A 12 -3.88 -2.94 -6.28
CA LEU A 12 -2.86 -3.90 -5.83
C LEU A 12 -3.46 -5.25 -5.41
N ALA A 13 -4.60 -5.25 -4.71
CA ALA A 13 -5.30 -6.47 -4.30
C ALA A 13 -5.67 -7.35 -5.49
N GLY A 14 -6.48 -6.81 -6.41
CA GLY A 14 -6.96 -7.56 -7.58
C GLY A 14 -5.85 -7.96 -8.55
N THR A 15 -4.85 -7.10 -8.75
CA THR A 15 -3.70 -7.42 -9.62
C THR A 15 -2.85 -8.55 -9.02
N CYS A 16 -2.54 -8.50 -7.73
CA CYS A 16 -1.77 -9.57 -7.10
C CYS A 16 -2.55 -10.89 -7.11
N LEU A 17 -3.85 -10.86 -6.86
CA LEU A 17 -4.71 -12.04 -6.92
C LEU A 17 -4.77 -12.64 -8.33
N ALA A 18 -4.91 -11.81 -9.36
CA ALA A 18 -4.93 -12.27 -10.75
C ALA A 18 -3.64 -13.02 -11.12
N TRP A 19 -2.47 -12.52 -10.70
CA TRP A 19 -1.21 -13.22 -10.92
C TRP A 19 -1.15 -14.56 -10.18
N GLN A 20 -1.60 -14.62 -8.92
CA GLN A 20 -1.64 -15.88 -8.15
C GLN A 20 -2.59 -16.91 -8.79
N LEU A 21 -3.78 -16.50 -9.24
CA LEU A 21 -4.71 -17.38 -9.94
C LEU A 21 -4.15 -17.86 -11.28
N LEU A 22 -3.48 -16.96 -12.03
CA LEU A 22 -2.83 -17.31 -13.30
C LEU A 22 -1.76 -18.37 -13.10
N ASP A 23 -0.90 -18.23 -12.08
CA ASP A 23 0.18 -19.18 -11.79
C ASP A 23 -0.35 -20.54 -11.32
N ARG A 24 -1.58 -20.58 -10.79
CA ARG A 24 -2.31 -21.81 -10.45
C ARG A 24 -3.16 -22.36 -11.61
N GLY A 25 -3.10 -21.75 -12.79
CA GLY A 25 -3.85 -22.21 -13.98
C GLY A 25 -5.37 -22.05 -13.88
N VAL A 26 -5.84 -21.14 -13.04
CA VAL A 26 -7.27 -20.94 -12.77
C VAL A 26 -7.87 -19.97 -13.77
N ALA A 27 -9.09 -20.26 -14.25
CA ALA A 27 -9.83 -19.36 -15.13
C ALA A 27 -10.42 -18.17 -14.35
N PHE A 28 -10.13 -16.95 -14.81
CA PHE A 28 -10.68 -15.72 -14.24
C PHE A 28 -10.82 -14.62 -15.30
N GLU A 29 -11.59 -13.58 -14.95
CA GLU A 29 -11.62 -12.29 -15.64
C GLU A 29 -11.39 -11.18 -14.60
N ILE A 30 -10.62 -10.15 -14.94
CA ILE A 30 -10.53 -8.90 -14.18
C ILE A 30 -11.52 -7.92 -14.77
N VAL A 31 -12.34 -7.30 -13.91
CA VAL A 31 -13.26 -6.24 -14.30
C VAL A 31 -12.92 -4.99 -13.53
N ASP A 32 -12.56 -3.93 -14.25
CA ASP A 32 -12.17 -2.66 -13.65
C ASP A 32 -12.81 -1.48 -14.40
N ARG A 33 -13.24 -0.48 -13.64
CA ARG A 33 -13.87 0.72 -14.20
C ARG A 33 -12.87 1.72 -14.78
N GLU A 34 -11.57 1.53 -14.53
CA GLU A 34 -10.47 2.40 -14.92
C GLU A 34 -10.57 3.83 -14.40
N GLN A 35 -11.17 3.99 -13.23
CA GLN A 35 -11.40 5.30 -12.61
C GLN A 35 -10.94 5.30 -11.17
N GLY A 36 -10.03 6.24 -10.88
CA GLY A 36 -9.51 6.48 -9.56
C GLY A 36 -8.54 5.42 -9.06
N GLY A 37 -8.49 5.26 -7.73
CA GLY A 37 -7.80 4.16 -7.06
C GLY A 37 -6.47 4.55 -6.43
N SER A 38 -6.41 4.44 -5.11
CA SER A 38 -5.23 4.79 -4.30
C SER A 38 -3.95 4.04 -4.67
N SER A 39 -4.05 2.86 -5.29
CA SER A 39 -2.87 2.12 -5.75
C SER A 39 -2.12 2.85 -6.88
N ARG A 40 -2.80 3.64 -7.71
CA ARG A 40 -2.17 4.39 -8.81
C ARG A 40 -1.48 5.66 -8.32
N VAL A 41 -2.02 6.26 -7.25
CA VAL A 41 -1.46 7.45 -6.59
C VAL A 41 -0.30 7.07 -5.67
N ALA A 42 -0.37 5.90 -5.02
CA ALA A 42 0.58 5.46 -4.01
C ALA A 42 2.04 5.65 -4.41
N ALA A 43 2.85 6.17 -3.49
CA ALA A 43 4.30 6.23 -3.66
C ALA A 43 4.99 4.85 -3.51
N GLY A 44 4.23 3.81 -3.19
CA GLY A 44 4.68 2.43 -3.12
C GLY A 44 5.72 2.12 -2.04
N MET A 45 5.86 3.00 -1.04
CA MET A 45 6.84 2.86 0.03
C MET A 45 6.64 1.57 0.82
N ILE A 46 7.71 0.82 0.99
CA ILE A 46 7.84 -0.21 2.01
C ILE A 46 8.90 0.24 3.00
N ASN A 47 8.50 0.35 4.26
CA ASN A 47 9.38 0.67 5.37
C ASN A 47 9.15 -0.39 6.47
N PRO A 48 10.19 -1.16 6.84
CA PRO A 48 10.06 -2.16 7.88
C PRO A 48 9.71 -1.62 9.27
N VAL A 49 10.23 -0.44 9.65
CA VAL A 49 10.02 0.14 10.98
C VAL A 49 9.28 1.47 10.86
N THR A 50 8.01 1.48 11.28
CA THR A 50 7.03 2.52 10.93
C THR A 50 6.49 3.30 12.13
N GLY A 51 5.73 4.36 11.82
CA GLY A 51 4.90 5.09 12.76
C GLY A 51 5.68 6.00 13.72
N LYS A 52 4.93 6.74 14.55
CA LYS A 52 5.51 7.63 15.59
C LYS A 52 6.17 6.85 16.74
N ASN A 53 5.91 5.54 16.82
CA ASN A 53 6.40 4.68 17.87
C ASN A 53 7.61 3.85 17.45
N PHE A 54 8.11 3.99 16.21
CA PHE A 54 9.28 3.25 15.71
C PHE A 54 9.14 1.74 15.99
N GLN A 55 8.09 1.15 15.40
CA GLN A 55 7.73 -0.25 15.59
C GLN A 55 7.69 -0.96 14.24
N PRO A 56 8.01 -2.27 14.20
CA PRO A 56 7.94 -3.03 12.98
C PRO A 56 6.52 -2.99 12.38
N SER A 57 6.44 -3.02 11.05
CA SER A 57 5.17 -3.30 10.38
C SER A 57 4.67 -4.68 10.79
N TRP A 58 3.35 -4.83 10.91
CA TRP A 58 2.72 -6.10 11.25
C TRP A 58 3.24 -7.22 10.33
N ARG A 59 3.79 -8.28 10.94
CA ARG A 59 4.35 -9.46 10.27
C ARG A 59 5.35 -9.13 9.15
N ILE A 60 6.15 -8.07 9.34
CA ILE A 60 7.11 -7.61 8.32
C ILE A 60 8.11 -8.68 7.91
N GLY A 61 8.59 -9.51 8.84
CA GLY A 61 9.53 -10.60 8.56
C GLY A 61 9.00 -11.66 7.60
N GLU A 62 7.67 -11.75 7.47
CA GLU A 62 6.99 -12.68 6.58
C GLU A 62 6.57 -12.01 5.27
N PHE A 63 5.90 -10.85 5.34
CA PHE A 63 5.36 -10.21 4.14
C PHE A 63 6.43 -9.53 3.27
N LEU A 64 7.53 -9.05 3.85
CA LEU A 64 8.58 -8.39 3.07
C LEU A 64 9.26 -9.32 2.06
N PRO A 65 9.80 -10.49 2.46
CA PRO A 65 10.42 -11.40 1.49
C PRO A 65 9.40 -11.90 0.45
N GLU A 66 8.14 -12.16 0.84
CA GLU A 66 7.08 -12.55 -0.09
C GLU A 66 6.81 -11.46 -1.14
N ALA A 67 6.70 -10.19 -0.72
CA ALA A 67 6.45 -9.08 -1.62
C ALA A 67 7.61 -8.87 -2.61
N ILE A 68 8.85 -8.88 -2.12
CA ILE A 68 10.04 -8.70 -2.96
C ILE A 68 10.15 -9.83 -3.99
N ALA A 69 10.02 -11.09 -3.56
CA ALA A 69 10.09 -12.24 -4.45
C ALA A 69 8.99 -12.19 -5.52
N PHE A 70 7.76 -11.83 -5.14
CA PHE A 70 6.65 -11.67 -6.08
C PHE A 70 6.92 -10.60 -7.13
N TYR A 71 7.35 -9.41 -6.72
CA TYR A 71 7.63 -8.34 -7.69
C TYR A 71 8.80 -8.69 -8.60
N GLN A 72 9.91 -9.22 -8.08
CA GLN A 72 11.08 -9.60 -8.88
C GLN A 72 10.78 -10.72 -9.89
N ALA A 73 9.93 -11.69 -9.52
CA ALA A 73 9.47 -12.71 -10.46
C ALA A 73 8.69 -12.08 -11.63
N LEU A 74 7.82 -11.11 -11.35
CA LEU A 74 7.08 -10.39 -12.39
C LEU A 74 7.93 -9.41 -13.18
N GLU A 75 8.96 -8.81 -12.60
CA GLU A 75 9.95 -8.03 -13.33
C GLU A 75 10.62 -8.87 -14.42
N THR A 76 11.02 -10.10 -14.05
CA THR A 76 11.61 -11.07 -14.98
C THR A 76 10.61 -11.49 -16.05
N ARG A 77 9.36 -11.80 -15.66
CA ARG A 77 8.30 -12.26 -16.57
C ARG A 77 7.87 -11.19 -17.58
N LEU A 78 7.84 -9.93 -17.15
CA LEU A 78 7.34 -8.80 -17.97
C LEU A 78 8.47 -7.99 -18.61
N GLY A 79 9.74 -8.26 -18.28
CA GLY A 79 10.90 -7.54 -18.78
C GLY A 79 10.91 -6.06 -18.35
N MET A 80 10.39 -5.74 -17.17
CA MET A 80 10.24 -4.39 -16.65
C MET A 80 10.68 -4.31 -15.19
N LYS A 81 11.15 -3.16 -14.73
CA LYS A 81 11.52 -2.93 -13.32
C LYS A 81 10.36 -2.27 -12.57
N PHE A 82 10.05 -2.75 -11.37
CA PHE A 82 8.99 -2.24 -10.49
C PHE A 82 9.45 -2.05 -9.05
N TRP A 83 10.32 -2.92 -8.53
CA TRP A 83 10.80 -2.87 -7.15
C TRP A 83 12.17 -2.20 -7.08
N HIS A 84 12.23 -1.08 -6.36
CA HIS A 84 13.44 -0.29 -6.17
C HIS A 84 13.84 -0.35 -4.69
N PRO A 85 14.81 -1.20 -4.31
CA PRO A 85 15.28 -1.25 -2.92
C PRO A 85 15.99 0.06 -2.57
N LEU A 86 15.62 0.64 -1.44
CA LEU A 86 16.20 1.88 -0.93
C LEU A 86 16.24 1.83 0.60
N PRO A 87 17.39 2.06 1.24
CA PRO A 87 17.43 2.21 2.69
C PRO A 87 16.53 3.37 3.15
N VAL A 88 16.01 3.27 4.37
CA VAL A 88 15.19 4.31 4.98
C VAL A 88 16.05 5.06 5.99
N LEU A 89 16.17 6.37 5.82
CA LEU A 89 16.77 7.28 6.78
C LEU A 89 15.66 7.83 7.70
N ARG A 90 15.63 7.34 8.93
CA ARG A 90 14.69 7.80 9.96
C ARG A 90 15.29 8.98 10.73
N LEU A 91 14.64 10.13 10.65
CA LEU A 91 15.12 11.40 11.19
C LEU A 91 14.32 11.85 12.42
N ALA A 92 15.01 12.44 13.41
CA ALA A 92 14.41 12.97 14.64
C ALA A 92 14.73 14.45 14.84
N ALA A 93 13.70 15.30 14.89
CA ALA A 93 13.87 16.75 15.04
C ALA A 93 13.93 17.25 16.50
N ASN A 94 13.64 16.39 17.49
CA ASN A 94 13.66 16.79 18.91
C ASN A 94 14.05 15.64 19.83
N ALA A 95 14.56 15.99 21.01
CA ALA A 95 15.13 15.06 22.01
C ALA A 95 14.15 13.93 22.37
N LYS A 96 12.88 14.28 22.63
CA LYS A 96 11.84 13.31 22.99
C LYS A 96 11.62 12.26 21.91
N ASN A 97 11.56 12.66 20.64
CA ASN A 97 11.42 11.70 19.54
C ASN A 97 12.69 10.86 19.36
N TRP A 98 13.86 11.47 19.53
CA TRP A 98 15.13 10.76 19.41
C TRP A 98 15.33 9.72 20.51
N GLU A 99 15.10 10.07 21.78
CA GLU A 99 15.15 9.13 22.90
C GLU A 99 14.22 7.94 22.68
N LYS A 100 13.01 8.19 22.15
CA LYS A 100 12.05 7.13 21.80
C LYS A 100 12.59 6.18 20.73
N ILE A 101 13.19 6.70 19.67
CA ILE A 101 13.77 5.89 18.59
C ILE A 101 14.96 5.11 19.12
N ARG A 102 15.90 5.79 19.79
CA ARG A 102 17.13 5.20 20.32
C ARG A 102 16.84 4.10 21.34
N GLY A 103 15.84 4.29 22.20
CA GLY A 103 15.42 3.31 23.19
C GLY A 103 14.82 2.01 22.62
N LYS A 104 14.61 1.93 21.30
CA LYS A 104 14.04 0.75 20.63
C LYS A 104 14.99 0.06 19.66
N LEU A 105 16.17 0.61 19.40
CA LEU A 105 17.09 0.08 18.39
C LEU A 105 17.52 -1.36 18.67
N SER A 106 17.63 -1.73 19.95
CA SER A 106 18.00 -3.06 20.42
C SER A 106 16.82 -3.97 20.76
N ALA A 107 15.57 -3.56 20.51
CA ALA A 107 14.42 -4.44 20.72
C ALA A 107 14.45 -5.59 19.71
N ASP A 108 14.18 -6.82 20.14
CA ASP A 108 14.32 -8.04 19.32
C ASP A 108 13.56 -7.99 17.99
N ASP A 109 12.41 -7.31 17.96
CA ASP A 109 11.56 -7.17 16.79
C ASP A 109 11.99 -6.02 15.86
N VAL A 110 12.81 -5.08 16.35
CA VAL A 110 13.31 -3.89 15.62
C VAL A 110 14.75 -4.09 15.13
N ALA A 111 15.63 -4.63 15.97
CA ALA A 111 17.05 -4.78 15.71
C ALA A 111 17.39 -5.45 14.35
N PRO A 112 16.64 -6.48 13.87
CA PRO A 112 16.89 -7.08 12.55
C PRO A 112 16.79 -6.10 11.37
N TRP A 113 16.05 -5.00 11.55
CA TRP A 113 15.79 -4.00 10.52
C TRP A 113 16.69 -2.78 10.62
N VAL A 114 17.46 -2.64 11.70
CA VAL A 114 18.33 -1.48 11.92
C VAL A 114 19.71 -1.75 11.33
N VAL A 115 20.27 -0.76 10.63
CA VAL A 115 21.69 -0.77 10.25
C VAL A 115 22.50 -0.16 11.39
N GLY A 116 22.09 1.02 11.87
CA GLY A 116 22.67 1.68 13.02
C GLY A 116 22.26 3.15 13.12
N GLU A 117 22.71 3.81 14.18
CA GLU A 117 22.71 5.26 14.25
C GLU A 117 23.68 5.82 13.20
N VAL A 118 23.29 6.93 12.56
CA VAL A 118 24.11 7.62 11.57
C VAL A 118 24.16 9.11 11.89
N THR A 119 25.16 9.80 11.38
CA THR A 119 25.24 11.26 11.50
C THR A 119 24.04 11.90 10.80
N PRO A 120 23.27 12.78 11.46
CA PRO A 120 22.19 13.48 10.80
C PRO A 120 22.71 14.31 9.63
N PRO A 121 22.01 14.32 8.48
CA PRO A 121 22.49 15.00 7.27
C PRO A 121 22.42 16.53 7.37
N GLU A 122 21.54 17.07 8.22
CA GLU A 122 21.39 18.50 8.44
C GLU A 122 21.22 18.84 9.94
N ASP A 123 21.69 20.03 10.36
CA ASP A 123 21.69 20.49 11.77
C ASP A 123 20.30 20.55 12.43
N ARG A 124 19.24 20.64 11.62
CA ARG A 124 17.84 20.62 12.10
C ARG A 124 17.45 19.27 12.73
N TRP A 125 18.20 18.21 12.45
CA TRP A 125 17.97 16.88 12.94
C TRP A 125 18.95 16.57 14.06
N ILE A 126 18.44 16.17 15.21
CA ILE A 126 19.26 15.85 16.37
C ILE A 126 19.67 14.37 16.42
N GLY A 127 19.12 13.55 15.53
CA GLY A 127 19.36 12.11 15.49
C GLY A 127 18.85 11.48 14.20
N ALA A 128 19.56 10.46 13.75
CA ALA A 128 19.25 9.72 12.54
C ALA A 128 19.60 8.24 12.70
N VAL A 129 18.76 7.37 12.13
CA VAL A 129 18.96 5.91 12.09
C VAL A 129 18.70 5.43 10.67
N GLU A 130 19.61 4.60 10.17
CA GLU A 130 19.41 3.90 8.92
C GLU A 130 18.70 2.56 9.17
N VAL A 131 17.64 2.31 8.39
CA VAL A 131 16.82 1.11 8.43
C VAL A 131 16.96 0.38 7.08
N ARG A 132 17.31 -0.92 7.16
CA ARG A 132 17.43 -1.79 5.98
C ARG A 132 16.08 -2.39 5.60
N GLY A 133 16.00 -2.99 4.40
CA GLY A 133 14.78 -3.64 3.92
C GLY A 133 13.69 -2.67 3.45
N GLY A 134 14.02 -1.39 3.34
CA GLY A 134 13.16 -0.39 2.71
C GLY A 134 13.17 -0.46 1.18
N GLY A 135 12.24 0.26 0.58
CA GLY A 135 12.22 0.49 -0.85
C GLY A 135 10.91 1.06 -1.32
N ARG A 136 10.75 1.15 -2.65
CA ARG A 136 9.50 1.54 -3.29
C ARG A 136 9.11 0.57 -4.40
N LEU A 137 7.82 0.29 -4.47
CA LEU A 137 7.18 -0.27 -5.65
C LEU A 137 6.76 0.88 -6.58
N ASP A 138 7.14 0.86 -7.84
CA ASP A 138 6.47 1.63 -8.87
C ASP A 138 5.10 1.00 -9.16
N ALA A 139 4.12 1.33 -8.30
CA ALA A 139 2.80 0.72 -8.35
C ALA A 139 2.09 1.03 -9.66
N LYS A 140 2.25 2.24 -10.21
CA LYS A 140 1.64 2.62 -11.48
C LYS A 140 2.20 1.78 -12.64
N ALA A 141 3.53 1.68 -12.76
CA ALA A 141 4.16 0.85 -13.78
C ALA A 141 3.77 -0.63 -13.64
N PHE A 142 3.72 -1.15 -12.41
CA PHE A 142 3.30 -2.53 -12.14
C PHE A 142 1.84 -2.79 -12.58
N LEU A 143 0.92 -1.90 -12.23
CA LEU A 143 -0.50 -2.03 -12.58
C LEU A 143 -0.73 -1.91 -14.09
N ASP A 144 -0.03 -0.98 -14.76
CA ASP A 144 -0.15 -0.75 -16.20
C ASP A 144 0.42 -1.92 -17.01
N ALA A 145 1.60 -2.43 -16.63
CA ALA A 145 2.20 -3.60 -17.25
C ALA A 145 1.33 -4.84 -17.07
N SER A 146 0.77 -5.03 -15.87
CA SER A 146 -0.15 -6.13 -15.58
C SER A 146 -1.45 -6.01 -16.37
N ARG A 147 -2.04 -4.81 -16.46
CA ARG A 147 -3.26 -4.58 -17.25
C ARG A 147 -3.04 -5.01 -18.68
N ARG A 148 -1.99 -4.49 -19.32
CA ARG A 148 -1.63 -4.84 -20.70
C ARG A 148 -1.51 -6.35 -20.88
N PHE A 149 -0.78 -7.02 -20.00
CA PHE A 149 -0.58 -8.48 -20.05
C PHE A 149 -1.90 -9.27 -20.02
N PHE A 150 -2.84 -8.88 -19.15
CA PHE A 150 -4.14 -9.55 -19.02
C PHE A 150 -5.10 -9.18 -20.14
N THR A 151 -5.11 -7.94 -20.61
CA THR A 151 -5.92 -7.49 -21.75
C THR A 151 -5.53 -8.24 -23.03
N GLU A 152 -4.25 -8.39 -23.32
CA GLU A 152 -3.76 -9.13 -24.51
C GLU A 152 -4.17 -10.61 -24.50
N ARG A 153 -4.53 -11.16 -23.34
CA ARG A 153 -4.99 -12.54 -23.15
C ARG A 153 -6.51 -12.67 -23.05
N GLY A 154 -7.24 -11.57 -23.18
CA GLY A 154 -8.70 -11.55 -22.99
C GLY A 154 -9.13 -11.81 -21.55
N LEU A 155 -8.25 -11.61 -20.57
CA LEU A 155 -8.53 -11.81 -19.13
C LEU A 155 -8.90 -10.51 -18.41
N TYR A 156 -9.12 -9.43 -19.15
CA TYR A 156 -9.44 -8.12 -18.61
C TYR A 156 -10.55 -7.46 -19.40
N ARG A 157 -11.51 -6.86 -18.69
CA ARG A 157 -12.61 -6.10 -19.27
C ARG A 157 -12.80 -4.78 -18.53
N LYS A 158 -12.84 -3.70 -19.30
CA LYS A 158 -13.23 -2.37 -18.79
C LYS A 158 -14.73 -2.33 -18.59
N ALA A 159 -15.19 -2.38 -17.35
CA ALA A 159 -16.60 -2.21 -16.99
C ALA A 159 -16.76 -1.89 -15.50
N SER A 160 -17.92 -1.34 -15.14
CA SER A 160 -18.37 -1.24 -13.76
C SER A 160 -19.29 -2.41 -13.45
N VAL A 161 -19.16 -2.99 -12.25
CA VAL A 161 -20.05 -4.04 -11.74
C VAL A 161 -20.70 -3.50 -10.48
N ASP A 162 -22.02 -3.46 -10.46
CA ASP A 162 -22.76 -3.13 -9.24
C ASP A 162 -22.81 -4.37 -8.35
N PHE A 163 -22.48 -4.20 -7.08
CA PHE A 163 -22.63 -5.26 -6.10
C PHE A 163 -24.02 -5.90 -6.12
N LEU A 164 -25.08 -5.08 -6.23
CA LEU A 164 -26.46 -5.54 -6.16
C LEU A 164 -26.88 -6.40 -7.36
N THR A 165 -26.12 -6.37 -8.45
CA THR A 165 -26.41 -7.23 -9.59
C THR A 165 -26.07 -8.67 -9.26
N ALA A 166 -27.07 -9.56 -9.33
CA ALA A 166 -26.86 -10.99 -9.18
C ALA A 166 -25.96 -11.50 -10.31
N SER A 167 -24.97 -12.32 -9.95
CA SER A 167 -24.05 -12.94 -10.91
C SER A 167 -24.00 -14.44 -10.69
N SER A 168 -23.93 -15.21 -11.78
CA SER A 168 -23.60 -16.63 -11.73
C SER A 168 -22.09 -16.88 -11.53
N SER A 169 -21.26 -15.83 -11.60
CA SER A 169 -19.80 -15.89 -11.46
C SER A 169 -19.36 -15.83 -10.01
N ARG A 170 -18.24 -16.49 -9.70
CA ARG A 170 -17.59 -16.42 -8.38
C ARG A 170 -16.86 -15.08 -8.26
N ARG A 171 -17.55 -14.03 -7.79
CA ARG A 171 -16.96 -12.69 -7.66
C ARG A 171 -16.00 -12.60 -6.48
N ILE A 172 -14.96 -11.80 -6.66
CA ILE A 172 -13.96 -11.46 -5.65
C ILE A 172 -13.80 -9.93 -5.61
N TRP A 173 -14.27 -9.31 -4.54
CA TRP A 173 -14.32 -7.87 -4.37
C TRP A 173 -12.96 -7.29 -3.95
N CYS A 174 -12.29 -6.62 -4.88
CA CYS A 174 -10.98 -5.98 -4.75
C CYS A 174 -11.04 -4.46 -5.02
N GLU A 175 -12.15 -3.81 -4.66
CA GLU A 175 -12.53 -2.47 -5.14
C GLU A 175 -11.84 -1.29 -4.45
N GLY A 176 -10.97 -1.56 -3.47
CA GLY A 176 -10.35 -0.49 -2.69
C GLY A 176 -11.40 0.36 -1.96
N ALA A 177 -11.19 1.67 -1.93
CA ALA A 177 -12.04 2.57 -1.14
C ALA A 177 -13.46 2.68 -1.72
N ALA A 178 -13.63 2.54 -3.04
CA ALA A 178 -14.93 2.64 -3.69
C ALA A 178 -15.96 1.67 -3.10
N GLY A 179 -15.57 0.41 -2.87
CA GLY A 179 -16.44 -0.58 -2.23
C GLY A 179 -16.64 -0.32 -0.73
N LEU A 180 -15.59 0.10 -0.02
CA LEU A 180 -15.68 0.33 1.44
C LEU A 180 -16.56 1.54 1.80
N LEU A 181 -16.56 2.59 0.97
CA LEU A 181 -17.38 3.78 1.16
C LEU A 181 -18.89 3.49 1.05
N LEU A 182 -19.28 2.34 0.48
CA LEU A 182 -20.66 1.86 0.51
C LEU A 182 -21.07 1.26 1.88
N GLY A 183 -20.19 1.33 2.89
CA GLY A 183 -20.42 0.82 4.24
C GLY A 183 -20.29 -0.70 4.36
N ARG A 184 -19.57 -1.35 3.44
CA ARG A 184 -19.45 -2.80 3.36
C ARG A 184 -17.99 -3.26 3.39
N PRO A 185 -17.68 -4.38 4.07
CA PRO A 185 -18.58 -5.23 4.84
C PRO A 185 -18.93 -4.65 6.22
N ALA A 186 -18.32 -3.52 6.61
CA ALA A 186 -18.55 -2.81 7.85
C ALA A 186 -18.26 -1.32 7.64
N PRO A 187 -18.59 -0.43 8.61
CA PRO A 187 -18.19 0.97 8.56
C PRO A 187 -16.68 1.12 8.32
N HIS A 188 -16.33 1.96 7.36
CA HIS A 188 -14.94 2.16 6.97
C HIS A 188 -14.22 3.13 7.91
N ARG A 189 -12.90 3.12 7.83
CA ARG A 189 -12.01 4.16 8.36
C ARG A 189 -11.10 4.71 7.25
N CYS A 190 -11.61 4.70 6.01
CA CYS A 190 -10.95 5.25 4.85
C CYS A 190 -10.41 6.66 5.14
N ALA A 191 -9.25 6.96 4.56
CA ALA A 191 -8.62 8.26 4.72
C ALA A 191 -8.05 8.73 3.38
N LYS A 192 -8.43 9.93 2.97
CA LYS A 192 -7.83 10.63 1.84
C LYS A 192 -6.40 11.01 2.18
N GLY A 193 -5.52 10.90 1.18
CA GLY A 193 -4.15 11.36 1.25
C GLY A 193 -3.73 12.03 -0.04
N GLU A 194 -3.16 13.20 0.12
CA GLU A 194 -2.58 14.01 -0.96
C GLU A 194 -1.06 13.88 -0.92
N ILE A 195 -0.46 13.82 -2.11
CA ILE A 195 0.98 13.70 -2.32
C ILE A 195 1.42 14.64 -3.44
N LEU A 196 2.68 15.08 -3.39
CA LEU A 196 3.27 15.85 -4.47
C LEU A 196 4.37 15.06 -5.13
N THR A 197 4.52 15.26 -6.44
CA THR A 197 5.73 14.88 -7.17
C THR A 197 6.55 16.14 -7.37
N LEU A 198 7.82 16.09 -7.00
CA LEU A 198 8.75 17.21 -7.00
C LEU A 198 9.93 16.95 -7.94
N ARG A 199 10.50 18.02 -8.48
CA ARG A 199 11.82 18.04 -9.12
C ARG A 199 12.82 18.79 -8.23
N ALA A 200 13.94 18.15 -7.91
CA ALA A 200 15.04 18.67 -7.11
C ALA A 200 16.36 17.96 -7.50
N GLU A 201 17.06 18.47 -8.51
CA GLU A 201 18.17 17.74 -9.17
C GLU A 201 19.44 17.62 -8.32
N ALA A 202 19.63 18.48 -7.32
CA ALA A 202 20.79 18.47 -6.44
C ALA A 202 20.58 17.64 -5.16
N TRP A 203 19.42 16.98 -5.02
CA TRP A 203 19.05 16.32 -3.77
C TRP A 203 19.44 14.84 -3.72
N ASP A 204 19.62 14.33 -2.50
CA ASP A 204 20.00 12.94 -2.24
C ASP A 204 18.91 11.96 -2.72
N GLU A 205 19.30 11.04 -3.61
CA GLU A 205 18.45 9.98 -4.14
C GLU A 205 18.74 8.59 -3.55
N THR A 206 19.64 8.50 -2.58
CA THR A 206 20.12 7.21 -2.06
C THR A 206 19.26 6.66 -0.92
N HIS A 207 18.47 7.51 -0.24
CA HIS A 207 17.61 7.11 0.86
C HIS A 207 16.16 7.59 0.71
N ILE A 208 15.24 6.79 1.25
CA ILE A 208 13.91 7.27 1.61
C ILE A 208 14.03 8.02 2.94
N ARG A 209 13.65 9.30 2.99
CA ARG A 209 13.70 10.08 4.24
C ARG A 209 12.35 10.06 4.94
N ILE A 210 12.34 9.84 6.25
CA ILE A 210 11.12 9.87 7.07
C ILE A 210 11.37 10.66 8.35
N GLY A 211 10.61 11.73 8.56
CA GLY A 211 10.76 12.64 9.69
C GLY A 211 9.55 13.56 9.83
N ASN A 212 9.29 14.06 11.05
CA ASN A 212 8.19 15.00 11.34
C ASN A 212 6.80 14.63 10.80
N GLY A 213 6.51 13.33 10.68
CA GLY A 213 5.21 12.84 10.21
C GLY A 213 5.07 12.75 8.69
N GLY A 214 6.10 13.09 7.92
CA GLY A 214 6.14 12.95 6.47
C GLY A 214 7.24 12.01 5.97
N TRP A 215 7.23 11.78 4.67
CA TRP A 215 8.22 10.99 3.94
C TRP A 215 8.56 11.64 2.60
N LEU A 216 9.78 11.37 2.14
CA LEU A 216 10.31 11.77 0.84
C LEU A 216 10.99 10.56 0.20
N ILE A 217 10.58 10.24 -1.02
CA ILE A 217 10.99 9.03 -1.73
C ILE A 217 11.60 9.41 -3.07
N PRO A 218 12.86 9.04 -3.35
CA PRO A 218 13.46 9.27 -4.65
C PRO A 218 12.83 8.35 -5.70
N LEU A 219 12.44 8.94 -6.82
CA LEU A 219 12.00 8.22 -8.02
C LEU A 219 13.13 8.02 -9.02
N GLY A 220 14.19 8.81 -8.93
CA GLY A 220 15.32 8.83 -9.86
C GLY A 220 15.34 10.12 -10.69
N ALA A 221 16.53 10.50 -11.17
CA ALA A 221 16.71 11.60 -12.14
C ALA A 221 16.16 12.97 -11.64
N GLY A 222 16.45 13.28 -10.38
CA GLY A 222 16.05 14.49 -9.69
C GLY A 222 14.58 14.54 -9.31
N VAL A 223 13.83 13.43 -9.41
CA VAL A 223 12.40 13.39 -9.13
C VAL A 223 12.11 12.68 -7.82
N PHE A 224 11.20 13.24 -7.04
CA PHE A 224 10.80 12.73 -5.73
C PHE A 224 9.28 12.69 -5.58
N LYS A 225 8.77 11.72 -4.81
CA LYS A 225 7.43 11.78 -4.24
C LYS A 225 7.53 12.18 -2.77
N VAL A 226 6.68 13.10 -2.33
CA VAL A 226 6.58 13.54 -0.94
C VAL A 226 5.15 13.40 -0.46
N GLY A 227 4.99 13.05 0.81
CA GLY A 227 3.67 12.98 1.40
C GLY A 227 3.66 12.60 2.87
N ALA A 228 2.48 12.41 3.44
CA ALA A 228 1.19 12.65 2.82
C ALA A 228 0.22 13.26 3.83
N THR A 229 -0.84 13.88 3.35
CA THR A 229 -1.96 14.28 4.20
C THR A 229 -2.77 13.06 4.69
N TYR A 230 -3.58 13.31 5.71
CA TYR A 230 -4.57 12.40 6.26
C TYR A 230 -5.84 13.19 6.54
N GLU A 231 -6.86 12.97 5.71
CA GLU A 231 -8.20 13.57 5.82
C GLU A 231 -9.23 12.43 5.93
N TRP A 232 -10.15 12.53 6.89
CA TRP A 232 -11.11 11.47 7.23
C TRP A 232 -12.55 11.81 6.88
N ASP A 233 -12.86 13.11 6.74
CA ASP A 233 -14.23 13.56 6.53
C ASP A 233 -14.50 13.78 5.03
N ASP A 234 -13.66 14.57 4.35
CA ASP A 234 -13.80 14.89 2.92
C ASP A 234 -13.13 13.83 2.04
N LEU A 235 -13.86 12.72 1.81
CA LEU A 235 -13.36 11.53 1.11
C LEU A 235 -13.67 11.53 -0.39
N ASP A 236 -13.15 12.53 -1.11
CA ASP A 236 -13.03 12.51 -2.57
C ASP A 236 -11.58 12.30 -3.04
N GLU A 237 -11.39 12.07 -4.34
CA GLU A 237 -10.06 11.93 -4.96
C GLU A 237 -9.59 13.25 -5.60
N LEU A 238 -10.07 14.41 -5.12
CA LEU A 238 -9.68 15.72 -5.63
C LEU A 238 -8.54 16.33 -4.81
N SER A 239 -7.52 16.83 -5.50
CA SER A 239 -6.44 17.60 -4.87
C SER A 239 -6.92 18.96 -4.36
N THR A 240 -6.39 19.45 -3.25
CA THR A 240 -6.83 20.71 -2.59
C THR A 240 -5.67 21.68 -2.35
N GLU A 241 -5.95 22.99 -2.31
CA GLU A 241 -4.91 23.99 -2.00
C GLU A 241 -4.33 23.81 -0.58
N LYS A 242 -5.21 23.49 0.38
CA LYS A 242 -4.83 23.17 1.77
C LYS A 242 -3.90 21.95 1.82
N GLY A 243 -4.26 20.87 1.12
CA GLY A 243 -3.46 19.65 1.08
C GLY A 243 -2.11 19.87 0.40
N ARG A 244 -2.09 20.62 -0.70
CA ARG A 244 -0.85 21.06 -1.36
C ARG A 244 0.07 21.78 -0.38
N ALA A 245 -0.41 22.83 0.28
CA ALA A 245 0.38 23.64 1.22
C ALA A 245 0.96 22.77 2.34
N GLN A 246 0.16 21.85 2.90
CA GLN A 246 0.60 20.91 3.93
C GLN A 246 1.72 19.97 3.43
N VAL A 247 1.63 19.48 2.19
CA VAL A 247 2.67 18.59 1.63
C VAL A 247 3.93 19.36 1.24
N GLU A 248 3.81 20.61 0.79
CA GLU A 248 4.97 21.49 0.59
C GLU A 248 5.69 21.79 1.92
N ASP A 249 4.97 21.96 3.02
CA ASP A 249 5.58 22.09 4.36
C ASP A 249 6.33 20.83 4.78
N ILE A 250 5.78 19.65 4.48
CA ILE A 250 6.48 18.37 4.68
C ILE A 250 7.76 18.33 3.84
N ALA A 251 7.70 18.75 2.57
CA ALA A 251 8.86 18.79 1.69
C ALA A 251 9.95 19.71 2.26
N ARG A 252 9.61 20.96 2.58
CA ARG A 252 10.54 21.94 3.19
C ARG A 252 11.18 21.43 4.47
N ALA A 253 10.43 20.68 5.28
CA ALA A 253 10.94 20.06 6.49
C ALA A 253 11.99 18.97 6.21
N LEU A 254 11.83 18.18 5.13
CA LEU A 254 12.65 17.01 4.80
C LEU A 254 13.82 17.27 3.83
N MET A 255 13.67 18.25 2.92
CA MET A 255 14.63 18.51 1.83
C MET A 255 14.91 19.98 1.53
N ASP A 256 14.54 20.91 2.41
CA ASP A 256 14.59 22.36 2.20
C ASP A 256 13.70 22.87 1.03
N ASP A 257 13.80 24.15 0.66
CA ASP A 257 12.88 24.83 -0.28
C ASP A 257 13.39 24.83 -1.73
N HIS A 258 14.39 24.00 -2.06
CA HIS A 258 14.96 23.90 -3.40
C HIS A 258 14.27 22.81 -4.26
N PHE A 259 12.97 22.96 -4.47
CA PHE A 259 12.20 22.05 -5.32
C PHE A 259 11.16 22.76 -6.18
N THR A 260 10.73 22.11 -7.26
CA THR A 260 9.57 22.51 -8.05
C THR A 260 8.51 21.41 -8.00
N VAL A 261 7.28 21.77 -7.66
CA VAL A 261 6.15 20.83 -7.72
C VAL A 261 5.76 20.61 -9.18
N ILE A 262 5.80 19.36 -9.63
CA ILE A 262 5.48 18.97 -11.01
C ILE A 262 4.19 18.15 -11.12
N ASP A 263 3.69 17.61 -10.00
CA ASP A 263 2.38 16.93 -9.97
C ASP A 263 1.76 16.98 -8.56
N HIS A 264 0.44 16.86 -8.49
CA HIS A 264 -0.33 16.82 -7.24
C HIS A 264 -1.51 15.84 -7.36
N GLU A 265 -1.41 14.73 -6.64
CA GLU A 265 -2.37 13.63 -6.71
C GLU A 265 -3.03 13.38 -5.34
N ALA A 266 -4.31 13.02 -5.35
CA ALA A 266 -5.07 12.62 -4.17
C ALA A 266 -5.64 11.20 -4.34
N GLY A 267 -5.62 10.41 -3.27
CA GLY A 267 -6.21 9.07 -3.29
C GLY A 267 -6.75 8.63 -1.92
N ILE A 268 -7.76 7.77 -1.93
CA ILE A 268 -8.42 7.30 -0.71
C ILE A 268 -7.89 5.93 -0.32
N ARG A 269 -7.30 5.83 0.87
CA ARG A 269 -6.74 4.60 1.42
C ARG A 269 -7.88 3.69 1.91
N PRO A 270 -8.02 2.46 1.40
CA PRO A 270 -9.07 1.55 1.84
C PRO A 270 -8.74 0.98 3.20
N ILE A 271 -9.40 1.45 4.26
CA ILE A 271 -9.12 1.01 5.63
C ILE A 271 -10.40 0.51 6.28
N LEU A 272 -10.33 -0.70 6.81
CA LEU A 272 -11.33 -1.27 7.74
C LEU A 272 -10.77 -1.29 9.16
N ARG A 273 -9.59 -1.90 9.34
CA ARG A 273 -8.78 -1.82 10.55
C ARG A 273 -7.32 -1.56 10.21
N ARG A 274 -6.75 -0.49 10.78
CA ARG A 274 -5.31 -0.15 10.64
C ARG A 274 -4.87 -0.17 9.17
N SER A 275 -3.86 -0.96 8.80
CA SER A 275 -3.54 -1.25 7.39
C SER A 275 -3.35 -2.76 7.25
N GLU A 276 -4.24 -3.51 7.87
CA GLU A 276 -4.23 -4.97 7.93
C GLU A 276 -5.39 -5.45 7.04
N PRO A 277 -5.10 -5.96 5.83
CA PRO A 277 -6.14 -6.36 4.89
C PRO A 277 -6.94 -7.55 5.39
N LEU A 278 -8.11 -7.74 4.80
CA LEU A 278 -9.01 -8.83 5.11
C LEU A 278 -9.30 -9.65 3.86
N ILE A 279 -9.44 -10.95 4.05
CA ILE A 279 -9.87 -11.93 3.06
C ILE A 279 -10.92 -12.86 3.65
N GLY A 280 -11.83 -13.35 2.82
CA GLY A 280 -12.86 -14.30 3.25
C GLY A 280 -14.15 -14.17 2.45
N GLN A 281 -15.17 -14.90 2.89
CA GLN A 281 -16.48 -14.84 2.25
C GLN A 281 -17.29 -13.62 2.71
N LEU A 282 -18.03 -13.04 1.78
CA LEU A 282 -18.98 -11.96 1.99
C LEU A 282 -20.23 -12.22 1.15
N ASP A 283 -21.36 -12.51 1.80
CA ASP A 283 -22.66 -12.70 1.15
C ASP A 283 -22.66 -13.72 -0.01
N GLY A 284 -21.94 -14.83 0.16
CA GLY A 284 -21.81 -15.90 -0.84
C GLY A 284 -20.70 -15.67 -1.89
N GLU A 285 -20.01 -14.54 -1.81
CA GLU A 285 -18.89 -14.17 -2.69
C GLU A 285 -17.59 -14.01 -1.88
N TRP A 286 -16.52 -13.57 -2.52
CA TRP A 286 -15.22 -13.40 -1.86
C TRP A 286 -14.82 -11.94 -1.74
N PHE A 287 -14.02 -11.65 -0.73
CA PHE A 287 -13.54 -10.32 -0.41
C PHE A 287 -12.02 -10.32 -0.32
N PHE A 288 -11.38 -9.28 -0.86
CA PHE A 288 -9.98 -8.96 -0.62
C PHE A 288 -9.75 -7.45 -0.67
N ASN A 289 -9.72 -6.81 0.51
CA ASN A 289 -9.58 -5.36 0.59
C ASN A 289 -8.96 -4.93 1.93
N GLY A 290 -8.94 -3.63 2.22
CA GLY A 290 -8.48 -3.10 3.51
C GLY A 290 -6.96 -2.91 3.62
N LEU A 291 -6.25 -2.83 2.48
CA LEU A 291 -4.78 -2.72 2.42
C LEU A 291 -4.21 -1.43 3.06
N GLY A 292 -5.04 -0.40 3.28
CA GLY A 292 -4.63 0.88 3.87
C GLY A 292 -3.43 1.52 3.16
N SER A 293 -2.47 2.03 3.94
CA SER A 293 -1.23 2.65 3.42
C SER A 293 -0.13 1.67 3.04
N LYS A 294 -0.35 0.35 3.23
CA LYS A 294 0.73 -0.67 3.16
C LYS A 294 0.46 -1.73 2.08
N GLY A 295 -0.34 -1.37 1.07
CA GLY A 295 -0.73 -2.30 0.01
C GLY A 295 0.44 -2.93 -0.74
N SER A 296 1.53 -2.18 -1.00
CA SER A 296 2.73 -2.71 -1.67
C SER A 296 3.44 -3.79 -0.87
N LEU A 297 3.27 -3.82 0.46
CA LEU A 297 3.83 -4.86 1.31
C LEU A 297 2.89 -6.07 1.39
N TYR A 298 1.61 -5.85 1.67
CA TYR A 298 0.72 -6.95 2.05
C TYR A 298 0.01 -7.61 0.87
N ALA A 299 -0.22 -6.90 -0.25
CA ALA A 299 -1.04 -7.43 -1.34
C ALA A 299 -0.50 -8.75 -1.93
N PRO A 300 0.80 -8.91 -2.20
CA PRO A 300 1.33 -10.16 -2.76
C PRO A 300 1.07 -11.38 -1.87
N GLY A 301 1.41 -11.27 -0.59
CA GLY A 301 1.28 -12.37 0.37
C GLY A 301 -0.18 -12.70 0.68
N VAL A 302 -1.02 -11.69 0.84
CA VAL A 302 -2.44 -11.91 1.16
C VAL A 302 -3.19 -12.48 -0.06
N ALA A 303 -2.81 -12.09 -1.28
CA ALA A 303 -3.31 -12.72 -2.51
C ALA A 303 -2.97 -14.23 -2.58
N ARG A 304 -1.74 -14.62 -2.20
CA ARG A 304 -1.31 -16.03 -2.12
C ARG A 304 -2.17 -16.82 -1.13
N ARG A 305 -2.45 -16.24 0.04
CA ARG A 305 -3.28 -16.85 1.09
C ARG A 305 -4.73 -17.01 0.64
N LEU A 306 -5.33 -15.98 0.06
CA LEU A 306 -6.67 -16.09 -0.52
C LEU A 306 -6.73 -17.15 -1.62
N THR A 307 -5.71 -17.23 -2.47
CA THR A 307 -5.65 -18.27 -3.51
C THR A 307 -5.67 -19.68 -2.91
N ALA A 308 -4.96 -19.90 -1.78
CA ALA A 308 -5.05 -21.17 -1.06
C ALA A 308 -6.45 -21.42 -0.48
N CYS A 309 -7.13 -20.40 0.05
CA CYS A 309 -8.52 -20.55 0.50
C CYS A 309 -9.47 -20.93 -0.65
N LEU A 310 -9.29 -20.32 -1.81
CA LEU A 310 -10.15 -20.52 -2.98
C LEU A 310 -10.00 -21.90 -3.61
N LEU A 311 -8.79 -22.47 -3.58
CA LEU A 311 -8.43 -23.65 -4.37
C LEU A 311 -8.12 -24.88 -3.52
N ASP A 312 -7.54 -24.68 -2.34
CA ASP A 312 -6.98 -25.74 -1.51
C ASP A 312 -7.83 -26.01 -0.25
N GLY A 313 -8.92 -25.28 -0.06
CA GLY A 313 -9.78 -25.40 1.14
C GLY A 313 -9.10 -24.93 2.42
N ALA A 314 -8.06 -24.11 2.31
CA ALA A 314 -7.39 -23.52 3.46
C ALA A 314 -8.29 -22.50 4.15
N GLU A 315 -8.32 -22.49 5.48
CA GLU A 315 -9.01 -21.46 6.24
C GLU A 315 -8.19 -20.16 6.29
N PRO A 316 -8.82 -18.97 6.20
CA PRO A 316 -8.14 -17.72 6.43
C PRO A 316 -7.53 -17.65 7.82
N GLU A 317 -6.32 -17.11 7.93
CA GLU A 317 -5.70 -16.86 9.23
C GLU A 317 -6.54 -15.87 10.03
N HIS A 318 -6.68 -16.06 11.35
CA HIS A 318 -7.59 -15.26 12.19
C HIS A 318 -7.39 -13.72 12.05
N GLU A 319 -6.15 -13.26 11.90
CA GLU A 319 -5.83 -11.83 11.71
C GLU A 319 -6.12 -11.30 10.29
N LEU A 320 -6.43 -12.17 9.34
CA LEU A 320 -6.83 -11.83 7.97
C LEU A 320 -8.30 -12.18 7.70
N ASP A 321 -8.91 -13.02 8.54
CA ASP A 321 -10.27 -13.52 8.34
C ASP A 321 -11.30 -12.41 8.49
N LEU A 322 -12.05 -12.19 7.41
CA LEU A 322 -13.18 -11.29 7.38
C LEU A 322 -14.27 -11.71 8.38
N SER A 323 -14.54 -13.01 8.54
CA SER A 323 -15.59 -13.50 9.44
C SER A 323 -15.25 -13.19 10.90
N ALA A 324 -14.01 -13.49 11.34
CA ALA A 324 -13.52 -13.13 12.66
C ALA A 324 -13.57 -11.62 12.92
N PHE A 325 -13.20 -10.81 11.92
CA PHE A 325 -13.33 -9.35 11.99
C PHE A 325 -14.78 -8.91 12.24
N LEU A 326 -15.73 -9.41 11.44
CA LEU A 326 -17.15 -9.04 11.58
C LEU A 326 -17.76 -9.52 12.89
N ALA A 327 -17.35 -10.69 13.40
CA ALA A 327 -17.78 -11.18 14.70
C ALA A 327 -17.37 -10.22 15.85
N THR A 328 -16.15 -9.68 15.77
CA THR A 328 -15.64 -8.70 16.75
C THR A 328 -16.40 -7.38 16.68
N PHE A 329 -16.77 -6.94 15.47
CA PHE A 329 -17.59 -5.74 15.29
C PHE A 329 -19.01 -5.91 15.87
N LYS A 330 -19.64 -7.06 15.66
CA LYS A 330 -20.98 -7.34 16.19
C LYS A 330 -21.00 -7.45 17.73
N SER A 331 -19.92 -7.93 18.35
CA SER A 331 -19.83 -8.03 19.81
C SER A 331 -19.56 -6.71 20.52
N HIS A 332 -19.05 -5.70 19.81
CA HIS A 332 -18.76 -4.37 20.34
C HIS A 332 -19.71 -3.28 19.78
N GLY A 333 -20.79 -3.69 19.11
CA GLY A 333 -21.77 -2.80 18.47
C GLY A 333 -22.75 -2.20 19.47
N ASP A 334 -22.25 -1.31 20.33
CA ASP A 334 -22.94 -0.17 20.96
C ASP A 334 -21.85 0.74 21.56
N ILE A 335 -21.18 1.53 20.71
CA ILE A 335 -20.51 2.80 21.08
C ILE A 335 -20.68 3.80 19.95
#